data_AF-A0A1U7QQS0-F1
#
_entry.id   AF-A0A1U7QQS0-F1
#
_cell.length_a   1.000
_cell.length_b   1.000
_cell.length_c   1.000
_cell.angle_alpha   90.00
_cell.angle_beta   90.00
_cell.angle_gamma   90.00
#
_symmetry.space_group_name_H-M   'P 1'
#
loop_
_entity.id
_entity.type
_entity.pdbx_description
1 polymer ?
#
loop_
_entity_poly.entity_id
_entity_poly.type
_entity_poly.pdbx_seq_one_letter_code
_entity_poly.pdbx_strand_id
1 'polypeptide(L)'
;MGRNLKRQYKLQSVPQIPRIQVPASAADNSLLKDLNQGQRRYFYSIMRIYDSRPQWKALQTRYIHSLGYQQQLGYITQQEAVSCAALLRHSTTQASAKIAPPRAIPQNSSATQRKRQPAKPESSLGPRAPSTAH
;
A
#
# COMPACT_ATOMS: atom_id res chain seq x y z
N MET A 1 -35.06 -28.75 -40.24
CA MET A 1 -35.54 -27.64 -39.37
C MET A 1 -34.79 -27.69 -38.04
N GLY A 2 -33.65 -26.99 -37.89
CA GLY A 2 -32.86 -26.98 -36.65
C GLY A 2 -32.31 -25.58 -36.40
N ARG A 3 -33.10 -24.74 -35.72
CA ARG A 3 -32.74 -23.35 -35.43
C ARG A 3 -31.75 -23.32 -34.26
N ASN A 4 -30.48 -23.01 -34.57
CA ASN A 4 -29.44 -22.74 -33.58
C ASN A 4 -29.77 -21.45 -32.80
N LEU A 5 -30.49 -21.61 -31.68
CA LEU A 5 -30.78 -20.53 -30.75
C LEU A 5 -29.54 -20.25 -29.87
N LYS A 6 -28.49 -19.65 -30.44
CA LYS A 6 -27.44 -19.03 -29.63
C LYS A 6 -28.08 -17.82 -28.92
N ARG A 7 -28.55 -18.04 -27.68
CA ARG A 7 -28.97 -16.96 -26.78
C ARG A 7 -27.81 -16.00 -26.65
N GLN A 8 -27.88 -14.87 -27.35
CA GLN A 8 -27.07 -13.72 -27.02
C GLN A 8 -27.55 -13.23 -25.66
N TYR A 9 -26.91 -13.72 -24.60
CA TYR A 9 -26.92 -13.04 -23.31
C TYR A 9 -26.27 -11.67 -23.56
N LYS A 10 -27.10 -10.65 -23.87
CA LYS A 10 -26.71 -9.27 -23.70
C LYS A 10 -26.31 -9.14 -22.24
N LEU A 11 -25.00 -9.01 -21.98
CA LEU A 11 -24.46 -8.54 -20.72
C LEU A 11 -24.99 -7.12 -20.50
N GLN A 12 -26.25 -7.01 -20.08
CA GLN A 12 -26.78 -5.78 -19.54
C GLN A 12 -25.88 -5.39 -18.37
N SER A 13 -25.47 -4.13 -18.38
CA SER A 13 -24.46 -3.50 -17.55
C SER A 13 -24.29 -4.16 -16.17
N VAL A 14 -23.32 -5.05 -16.06
CA VAL A 14 -22.80 -5.43 -14.75
C VAL A 14 -22.19 -4.16 -14.16
N PRO A 15 -22.57 -3.75 -12.94
CA PRO A 15 -21.96 -2.60 -12.31
C PRO A 15 -20.44 -2.82 -12.28
N GLN A 16 -19.71 -2.00 -13.05
CA GLN A 16 -18.26 -2.02 -13.02
C GLN A 16 -17.84 -1.51 -11.65
N ILE A 17 -17.43 -2.44 -10.78
CA ILE A 17 -16.79 -2.08 -9.52
C ILE A 17 -15.55 -1.25 -9.89
N PRO A 18 -15.47 0.02 -9.44
CA PRO A 18 -14.31 0.85 -9.72
C PRO A 18 -13.06 0.14 -9.20
N ARG A 19 -12.15 -0.18 -10.12
CA ARG A 19 -10.89 -0.83 -9.74
C ARG A 19 -10.10 0.17 -8.90
N ILE A 20 -9.60 -0.27 -7.74
CA ILE A 20 -8.71 0.53 -6.90
C ILE A 20 -7.49 0.91 -7.75
N GLN A 21 -7.32 2.22 -7.97
CA GLN A 21 -6.18 2.77 -8.68
C GLN A 21 -5.13 3.14 -7.64
N VAL A 22 -3.88 2.71 -7.89
CA VAL A 22 -2.74 3.14 -7.08
C VAL A 22 -2.27 4.47 -7.65
N PRO A 23 -2.31 5.58 -6.89
CA PRO A 23 -1.80 6.86 -7.35
C PRO A 23 -0.31 6.78 -7.70
N ALA A 24 0.13 7.56 -8.70
CA ALA A 24 1.55 7.61 -9.07
C ALA A 24 2.44 8.03 -7.87
N SER A 25 1.96 8.95 -7.03
CA SER A 25 2.64 9.36 -5.80
C SER A 25 2.84 8.25 -4.76
N ALA A 26 2.03 7.18 -4.83
CA ALA A 26 2.19 6.01 -3.98
C ALA A 26 3.02 4.91 -4.66
N ALA A 27 3.17 4.95 -5.98
CA ALA A 27 3.93 3.95 -6.73
C ALA A 27 5.43 3.94 -6.40
N ASP A 28 5.97 5.09 -5.99
CA ASP A 28 7.37 5.26 -5.59
C ASP A 28 7.67 4.78 -4.17
N ASN A 29 6.66 4.26 -3.45
CA ASN A 29 6.86 3.69 -2.12
C ASN A 29 7.71 2.42 -2.23
N SER A 30 8.78 2.33 -1.43
CA SER A 30 9.67 1.17 -1.38
C SER A 30 8.92 -0.14 -1.09
N LEU A 31 7.79 -0.06 -0.39
CA LEU A 31 6.92 -1.18 -0.05
C LEU A 31 6.12 -1.73 -1.25
N LEU A 32 5.93 -0.92 -2.29
CA LEU A 32 5.20 -1.27 -3.52
C LEU A 32 6.13 -1.54 -4.71
N LYS A 33 7.43 -1.30 -4.52
CA LYS A 33 8.48 -1.58 -5.50
C LYS A 33 8.53 -3.07 -5.83
N ASP A 34 8.85 -3.40 -7.09
CA ASP A 34 9.02 -4.78 -7.59
C ASP A 34 7.76 -5.69 -7.53
N LEU A 35 6.62 -5.18 -7.08
CA LEU A 35 5.33 -5.89 -7.11
C LEU A 35 4.65 -5.79 -8.48
N ASN A 36 3.93 -6.84 -8.86
CA ASN A 36 3.07 -6.81 -10.04
C ASN A 36 1.84 -5.91 -9.83
N GLN A 37 1.15 -5.53 -10.91
CA GLN A 37 0.01 -4.59 -10.82
C GLN A 37 -1.15 -5.10 -9.94
N GLY A 38 -1.36 -6.40 -9.85
CA GLY A 38 -2.36 -7.00 -8.96
C GLY A 38 -1.96 -6.88 -7.48
N GLN A 39 -0.73 -7.26 -7.16
CA GLN A 39 -0.13 -7.18 -5.83
C GLN A 39 -0.08 -5.74 -5.33
N ARG A 40 0.34 -4.78 -6.17
CA ARG A 40 0.33 -3.35 -5.82
C ARG A 40 -1.05 -2.87 -5.41
N ARG A 41 -2.09 -3.25 -6.18
CA ARG A 41 -3.48 -2.86 -5.88
C ARG A 41 -3.98 -3.49 -4.58
N TYR A 42 -3.71 -4.77 -4.39
CA TYR A 42 -4.08 -5.47 -3.15
C TYR A 42 -3.40 -4.82 -1.93
N PHE A 43 -2.09 -4.66 -1.98
CA PHE A 43 -1.33 -4.10 -0.88
C PHE A 43 -1.70 -2.65 -0.58
N TYR A 44 -1.84 -1.82 -1.62
CA TYR A 44 -2.32 -0.43 -1.48
C TYR A 44 -3.73 -0.36 -0.87
N SER A 45 -4.62 -1.29 -1.22
CA SER A 45 -5.97 -1.33 -0.63
C SER A 45 -5.95 -1.54 0.88
N ILE A 46 -5.05 -2.40 1.36
CA ILE A 46 -4.85 -2.64 2.80
C ILE A 46 -4.26 -1.39 3.46
N MET A 47 -3.21 -0.81 2.87
CA MET A 47 -2.61 0.43 3.40
C MET A 47 -3.64 1.54 3.54
N ARG A 48 -4.56 1.67 2.56
CA ARG A 48 -5.61 2.68 2.55
C ARG A 48 -6.65 2.48 3.66
N ILE A 49 -6.94 1.25 4.08
CA ILE A 49 -7.86 0.97 5.20
C ILE A 49 -7.31 1.51 6.52
N TYR A 50 -5.99 1.40 6.71
CA TYR A 50 -5.30 1.92 7.89
C TYR A 50 -4.89 3.39 7.77
N ASP A 51 -5.14 4.04 6.63
CA ASP A 51 -4.89 5.47 6.47
C ASP A 51 -6.01 6.27 7.15
N SER A 52 -5.70 6.78 8.34
CA SER A 52 -6.61 7.64 9.10
C SER A 52 -6.64 9.09 8.62
N ARG A 53 -5.72 9.50 7.72
CA ARG A 53 -5.64 10.90 7.24
C ARG A 53 -6.95 11.40 6.61
N PRO A 54 -7.64 10.65 5.74
CA PRO A 54 -8.90 11.11 5.15
C PRO A 54 -10.00 11.26 6.18
N GLN A 55 -10.06 10.34 7.15
CA GLN A 55 -11.05 10.35 8.24
C GLN A 55 -10.82 11.56 9.15
N TRP A 56 -9.56 11.82 9.52
CA TRP A 56 -9.19 12.99 10.32
C TRP A 56 -9.52 14.30 9.61
N LYS A 57 -9.21 14.40 8.31
CA LYS A 57 -9.55 15.58 7.51
C LYS A 57 -11.06 15.82 7.46
N ALA A 58 -11.86 14.76 7.26
CA ALA A 58 -13.32 14.86 7.26
C ALA A 58 -13.86 15.32 8.62
N LEU A 59 -13.31 14.80 9.72
CA LEU A 59 -13.69 15.21 11.08
C LEU A 59 -13.34 16.68 11.35
N GLN A 60 -12.14 17.11 10.94
CA GLN A 60 -11.72 18.51 11.05
C GLN A 60 -12.67 19.44 10.29
N THR A 61 -13.03 19.12 9.05
CA THR A 61 -13.97 19.92 8.25
C THR A 61 -15.34 20.02 8.93
N ARG A 62 -15.86 18.90 9.44
CA ARG A 62 -17.14 18.90 10.18
C ARG A 62 -17.08 19.78 11.42
N TYR A 63 -15.99 19.71 12.17
CA TYR A 63 -15.82 20.51 13.37
C TYR A 63 -15.70 22.02 13.08
N ILE A 64 -14.96 22.41 12.05
CA ILE A 64 -14.89 23.82 11.62
C ILE A 64 -16.28 24.32 11.23
N HIS A 65 -17.05 23.50 10.52
CA HIS A 65 -18.42 23.84 10.17
C HIS A 65 -19.32 24.00 11.41
N SER A 66 -19.21 23.10 12.40
CA SER A 66 -19.97 23.23 13.65
C SER A 66 -19.58 24.47 14.45
N LEU A 67 -18.30 24.86 14.47
CA LEU A 67 -17.87 26.10 15.12
C LEU A 67 -18.54 27.33 14.49
N GLY A 68 -18.54 27.41 13.15
CA GLY A 68 -19.21 28.52 12.45
C GLY A 68 -20.71 28.59 12.77
N TYR A 69 -21.37 27.43 12.85
CA TYR A 69 -22.77 27.35 13.25
C TYR A 69 -23.00 27.77 14.71
N GLN A 70 -22.16 27.30 15.65
CA GLN A 70 -22.24 27.69 17.07
C GLN A 70 -22.02 29.19 17.28
N GLN A 71 -21.13 29.79 16.49
CA GLN A 71 -20.89 31.22 16.51
C GLN A 71 -22.12 32.00 16.01
N GLN A 72 -22.76 31.55 14.91
CA GLN A 72 -23.98 32.18 14.38
C GLN A 72 -25.14 32.13 15.38
N LEU A 73 -25.23 31.06 16.17
CA LEU A 73 -26.21 30.93 17.24
C LEU A 73 -25.86 31.70 18.52
N GLY A 74 -24.68 32.33 18.58
CA GLY A 74 -24.22 33.10 19.74
C GLY A 74 -23.80 32.24 20.93
N TYR A 75 -23.59 30.93 20.75
CA TYR A 75 -23.09 30.06 21.82
C TYR A 75 -21.61 30.28 22.12
N ILE A 76 -20.85 30.72 21.11
CA ILE A 76 -19.44 31.04 21.22
C ILE A 76 -19.16 32.39 20.56
N THR A 77 -18.11 33.05 21.05
CA THR A 77 -17.61 34.27 20.45
C THR A 77 -16.81 33.97 19.18
N GLN A 78 -16.68 34.98 18.32
CA GLN A 78 -15.85 34.88 17.11
C GLN A 78 -14.38 34.58 17.46
N GLN A 79 -13.87 35.14 18.57
CA GLN A 79 -12.49 34.92 18.99
C GLN A 79 -12.25 33.47 19.41
N GLU A 80 -13.19 32.86 20.13
CA GLU A 80 -13.13 31.46 20.51
C GLU A 80 -13.19 30.55 19.29
N ALA A 81 -14.11 30.80 18.35
CA ALA A 81 -14.22 30.03 17.12
C ALA A 81 -12.91 30.03 16.31
N VAL A 82 -12.30 31.22 16.16
CA VAL A 82 -11.01 31.37 15.44
C VAL A 82 -9.88 30.68 16.20
N SER A 83 -9.81 30.83 17.52
CA SER A 83 -8.79 30.17 18.35
C SER A 83 -8.85 28.64 18.25
N CYS A 84 -10.05 28.06 18.35
CA CYS A 84 -10.27 26.62 18.20
C CYS A 84 -9.90 26.13 16.79
N ALA A 85 -10.28 26.87 15.74
CA ALA A 85 -9.92 26.54 14.36
C ALA A 85 -8.40 26.58 14.14
N ALA A 86 -7.69 27.56 14.74
CA ALA A 86 -6.24 27.65 14.68
C ALA A 86 -5.57 26.46 15.38
N LEU A 87 -5.99 26.13 16.61
CA LEU A 87 -5.47 24.99 17.36
C LEU A 87 -5.60 23.68 16.57
N LEU A 88 -6.75 23.46 15.92
CA LEU A 88 -6.99 22.28 15.07
C LEU A 88 -6.05 22.22 13.87
N ARG A 89 -5.81 23.37 13.21
CA ARG A 89 -4.85 23.45 12.10
C ARG A 89 -3.44 23.11 12.59
N HIS A 90 -3.01 23.67 13.72
CA HIS A 90 -1.69 23.37 14.29
C HIS A 90 -1.53 21.89 14.67
N SER A 91 -2.54 21.30 15.32
CA SER A 91 -2.54 19.87 15.67
C SER A 91 -2.44 18.98 14.42
N THR A 92 -3.17 19.33 13.36
CA THR A 92 -3.13 18.59 12.08
C THR A 92 -1.74 18.66 11.43
N THR A 93 -1.12 19.84 11.43
CA THR A 93 0.24 20.03 10.90
C THR A 93 1.26 19.19 11.69
N GLN A 94 1.18 19.19 13.02
CA GLN A 94 2.07 18.37 13.86
C GLN A 94 1.85 16.87 13.67
N ALA A 95 0.59 16.43 13.58
CA ALA A 95 0.26 15.03 13.33
C ALA A 95 0.75 14.55 11.97
N SER A 96 0.65 15.38 10.92
CA SER A 96 1.19 15.04 9.60
C SER A 96 2.72 15.03 9.57
N ALA A 97 3.38 15.94 10.30
CA ALA A 97 4.84 16.01 10.37
C ALA A 97 5.44 14.80 11.10
N LYS A 98 4.76 14.25 12.11
CA LYS A 98 5.21 13.03 12.84
C LYS A 98 5.29 11.76 11.98
N ILE A 99 4.76 11.76 10.76
CA ILE A 99 4.67 10.58 9.89
C ILE A 99 5.89 10.44 8.95
N ALA A 100 6.90 11.33 9.00
CA ALA A 100 8.19 11.15 8.28
C ALA A 100 9.38 11.76 9.07
N PRO A 101 10.62 11.21 8.99
CA PRO A 101 11.15 10.24 8.03
C PRO A 101 11.10 8.79 8.52
N PRO A 102 11.26 7.79 7.62
CA PRO A 102 11.44 6.41 8.04
C PRO A 102 12.64 6.36 8.99
N ARG A 103 12.55 5.55 10.05
CA ARG A 103 13.76 5.11 10.76
C ARG A 103 14.72 4.62 9.68
N ALA A 104 15.81 5.35 9.47
CA ALA A 104 16.99 4.76 8.89
C ALA A 104 17.36 3.64 9.86
N ILE A 105 16.92 2.43 9.56
CA ILE A 105 17.46 1.24 10.22
C ILE A 105 18.95 1.33 9.90
N PRO A 106 19.84 1.46 10.90
CA PRO A 106 21.26 1.40 10.60
C PRO A 106 21.50 0.06 9.92
N GLN A 107 21.88 0.11 8.65
CA GLN A 107 22.38 -1.04 7.93
C GLN A 107 23.64 -1.47 8.65
N ASN A 108 23.48 -2.39 9.60
CA ASN A 108 24.59 -3.12 10.15
C ASN A 108 25.15 -3.97 9.01
N SER A 109 26.19 -3.46 8.37
CA SER A 109 27.05 -4.15 7.43
C SER A 109 27.72 -5.34 8.12
N SER A 110 26.97 -6.42 8.37
CA SER A 110 27.57 -7.71 8.71
C SER A 110 28.01 -8.36 7.41
N ALA A 111 29.22 -7.99 6.98
CA ALA A 111 29.94 -8.66 5.92
C ALA A 111 30.20 -10.12 6.35
N THR A 112 29.24 -11.00 6.12
CA THR A 112 29.50 -12.44 6.10
C THR A 112 30.14 -12.75 4.76
N GLN A 113 31.47 -12.64 4.74
CA GLN A 113 32.32 -13.12 3.67
C GLN A 113 32.15 -14.65 3.56
N ARG A 114 31.09 -15.11 2.89
CA ARG A 114 30.96 -16.51 2.47
C ARG A 114 32.02 -16.73 1.38
N LYS A 115 33.20 -17.21 1.80
CA LYS A 115 34.19 -17.82 0.90
C LYS A 115 33.46 -18.87 0.06
N ARG A 116 33.20 -18.55 -1.22
CA ARG A 116 32.98 -19.58 -2.24
C ARG A 116 34.28 -20.35 -2.38
N GLN A 117 34.35 -21.56 -1.84
CA GLN A 117 35.38 -22.50 -2.23
C GLN A 117 34.95 -23.18 -3.54
N PRO A 118 35.77 -23.18 -4.60
CA PRO A 118 35.54 -24.01 -5.76
C PRO A 118 36.04 -25.42 -5.44
N ALA A 119 35.17 -26.42 -5.50
CA ALA A 119 35.58 -27.82 -5.40
C ALA A 119 35.63 -28.43 -6.81
N LYS A 120 36.85 -28.56 -7.33
CA LYS A 120 37.24 -29.58 -8.32
C LYS A 120 38.74 -29.86 -8.13
N PRO A 121 39.15 -31.13 -8.04
CA PRO A 121 39.80 -31.79 -9.19
C PRO A 121 39.42 -33.29 -9.33
N GLU A 122 39.23 -33.80 -10.57
CA GLU A 122 40.08 -34.78 -11.29
C GLU A 122 39.97 -36.23 -10.74
N SER A 123 39.39 -37.17 -11.50
CA SER A 123 40.05 -38.01 -12.52
C SER A 123 41.18 -38.89 -11.95
N SER A 124 40.90 -40.19 -11.74
CA SER A 124 41.70 -41.28 -12.31
C SER A 124 41.19 -42.69 -11.93
N LEU A 125 41.24 -43.58 -12.93
CA LEU A 125 41.43 -45.05 -12.89
C LEU A 125 40.24 -45.98 -12.56
N GLY A 126 39.75 -46.70 -13.58
CA GLY A 126 38.96 -47.95 -13.49
C GLY A 126 39.85 -49.19 -13.19
N PRO A 127 39.47 -50.45 -13.50
CA PRO A 127 38.27 -50.99 -14.21
C PRO A 127 37.62 -52.23 -13.52
N ARG A 128 36.72 -52.94 -14.25
CA ARG A 128 36.28 -54.38 -14.12
C ARG A 128 34.87 -54.58 -13.53
N ALA A 129 33.93 -55.38 -14.05
CA ALA A 129 33.72 -56.21 -15.26
C ALA A 129 32.19 -56.38 -15.49
N PRO A 130 31.71 -56.78 -16.68
CA PRO A 130 30.28 -57.02 -16.92
C PRO A 130 29.84 -58.41 -16.43
N SER A 131 28.72 -58.47 -15.70
CA SER A 131 28.03 -59.73 -15.39
C SER A 131 26.83 -59.86 -16.33
N THR A 132 26.92 -60.83 -17.23
CA THR A 132 25.88 -61.23 -18.16
C THR A 132 24.73 -61.93 -17.42
N ALA A 133 23.50 -61.52 -17.67
CA ALA A 133 22.30 -62.27 -17.32
C ALA A 133 21.34 -62.16 -18.52
N HIS A 134 21.28 -63.23 -19.30
CA HIS A 134 20.11 -63.85 -19.96
C HIS A 134 20.58 -64.81 -21.04
#